data_AF-A0A6M6EA76-F1
#
_entry.id   AF-A0A6M6EA76-F1
#
_cell.length_a   1.000
_cell.length_b   1.000
_cell.length_c   1.000
_cell.angle_alpha   90.00
_cell.angle_beta   90.00
_cell.angle_gamma   90.00
#
_symmetry.space_group_name_H-M   'P 1'
#
loop_
_entity.id
_entity.type
_entity.pdbx_description
1 polymer ?
#
loop_
_entity_poly.entity_id
_entity_poly.type
_entity_poly.pdbx_seq_one_letter_code
_entity_poly.pdbx_strand_id
1 'polypeptide(L)'
;MKKILRNLTDPDFLIKHSKVIGLSIGAGLIVCLVFVFILTAKDSAKPKVVKKDAVEKRIQENIASKEKADKEQQQEILSQSLQNSFVFEKLKYKTPDTTKLSNAFINTTDLVLDSDNEYMLFQTVENGLYTYNIENGKKGVITQVSIAHYLADGKVYYVEIQDKIGTRLMEYDLKTQEKEEVTNLTYSQNIGGVATSDNVVYYILIQNGKSYLTAVNMSPESDITYIHNLMLELPVGSVLKQDGKDVYLINGTGFYKVVQGKLQKAGALPNYNFQDVKVWNHQPLLYAYDEKANISKIIYQGKVILQSNNVFEMFPIDDTYLLVNDGNKLKIINKDTLKYKLVSSNANNSVVVNGNIIFSQSVDAHDVSDTDKPEGAGYYFYYEKQ
;
A
#
# COMPACT_ATOMS: atom_id res chain seq x y z
N MET A 1 -31.26 -11.69 -40.41
CA MET A 1 -29.80 -11.42 -40.53
C MET A 1 -29.00 -12.38 -41.42
N LYS A 2 -29.52 -13.52 -41.93
CA LYS A 2 -28.79 -14.38 -42.89
C LYS A 2 -28.89 -13.97 -44.38
N LYS A 3 -29.68 -12.93 -44.73
CA LYS A 3 -29.88 -12.49 -46.13
C LYS A 3 -28.96 -11.35 -46.58
N ILE A 4 -28.45 -10.50 -45.67
CA ILE A 4 -27.63 -9.33 -46.05
C ILE A 4 -26.18 -9.73 -46.37
N LEU A 5 -25.59 -10.67 -45.61
CA LEU A 5 -24.22 -11.14 -45.89
C LEU A 5 -24.11 -11.95 -47.19
N ARG A 6 -25.20 -12.61 -47.62
CA ARG A 6 -25.16 -13.49 -48.81
C ARG A 6 -25.04 -12.71 -50.13
N ASN A 7 -25.39 -11.42 -50.14
CA ASN A 7 -25.29 -10.54 -51.32
C ASN A 7 -23.92 -9.87 -51.47
N LEU A 8 -23.10 -9.80 -50.40
CA LEU A 8 -21.76 -9.17 -50.43
C LEU A 8 -20.68 -10.08 -51.04
N THR A 9 -20.94 -11.37 -51.13
CA THR A 9 -20.05 -12.38 -51.73
C THR A 9 -20.61 -12.99 -53.01
N ASP A 10 -21.71 -12.45 -53.54
CA ASP A 10 -22.30 -12.87 -54.81
C ASP A 10 -21.57 -12.18 -55.99
N PRO A 11 -20.87 -12.93 -56.87
CA PRO A 11 -20.13 -12.37 -58.00
C PRO A 11 -21.00 -11.55 -58.96
N ASP A 12 -22.27 -11.94 -59.15
CA ASP A 12 -23.18 -11.25 -60.06
C ASP A 12 -23.65 -9.90 -59.49
N PHE A 13 -23.73 -9.78 -58.16
CA PHE A 13 -24.04 -8.52 -57.47
C PHE A 13 -22.86 -7.53 -57.54
N LEU A 14 -21.64 -8.02 -57.37
CA LEU A 14 -20.40 -7.24 -57.45
C LEU A 14 -20.12 -6.73 -58.86
N ILE A 15 -20.39 -7.54 -59.90
CA ILE A 15 -20.25 -7.12 -61.30
C ILE A 15 -21.29 -6.05 -61.66
N LYS A 16 -22.55 -6.22 -61.22
CA LYS A 16 -23.66 -5.30 -61.51
C LYS A 16 -23.52 -3.92 -60.85
N HIS A 17 -22.80 -3.82 -59.73
CA HIS A 17 -22.56 -2.57 -58.99
C HIS A 17 -21.10 -2.10 -59.01
N SER A 18 -20.24 -2.74 -59.81
CA SER A 18 -18.81 -2.43 -59.96
C SER A 18 -18.50 -0.96 -60.25
N LYS A 19 -19.35 -0.29 -61.03
CA LYS A 19 -19.23 1.15 -61.32
C LYS A 19 -19.43 2.04 -60.08
N VAL A 20 -20.38 1.70 -59.20
CA VAL A 20 -20.67 2.48 -57.99
C VAL A 20 -19.60 2.22 -56.93
N ILE A 21 -19.21 0.95 -56.74
CA ILE A 21 -18.17 0.54 -55.79
C ILE A 21 -16.80 1.13 -56.18
N GLY A 22 -16.46 1.09 -57.48
CA GLY A 22 -15.24 1.69 -58.01
C GLY A 22 -15.20 3.22 -57.89
N LEU A 23 -16.33 3.90 -58.07
CA LEU A 23 -16.44 5.36 -57.86
C LEU A 23 -16.27 5.75 -56.38
N SER A 24 -16.86 4.99 -55.45
CA SER A 24 -16.73 5.25 -54.00
C SER A 24 -15.32 4.98 -53.46
N ILE A 25 -14.64 3.92 -53.93
CA ILE A 25 -13.27 3.60 -53.53
C ILE A 25 -12.29 4.58 -54.20
N GLY A 26 -12.50 4.92 -55.48
CA GLY A 26 -11.67 5.87 -56.21
C GLY A 26 -11.76 7.31 -55.66
N ALA A 27 -12.95 7.79 -55.32
CA ALA A 27 -13.13 9.11 -54.71
C ALA A 27 -12.49 9.20 -53.32
N GLY A 28 -12.61 8.14 -52.50
CA GLY A 28 -11.96 8.07 -51.18
C GLY A 28 -10.43 8.08 -51.27
N LEU A 29 -9.86 7.37 -52.24
CA LEU A 29 -8.41 7.31 -52.46
C LEU A 29 -7.85 8.65 -52.97
N ILE A 30 -8.59 9.36 -53.83
CA ILE A 30 -8.21 10.69 -54.31
C ILE A 30 -8.26 11.72 -53.19
N VAL A 31 -9.27 11.69 -52.32
CA VAL A 31 -9.33 12.60 -51.16
C VAL A 31 -8.18 12.35 -50.18
N CYS A 32 -7.84 11.08 -49.90
CA CYS A 32 -6.67 10.74 -49.08
C CYS A 32 -5.36 11.17 -49.74
N LEU A 33 -5.20 10.96 -51.05
CA LEU A 33 -3.99 11.39 -51.78
C LEU A 33 -3.87 12.91 -51.85
N VAL A 34 -4.98 13.65 -51.98
CA VAL A 34 -4.98 15.12 -51.93
C VAL A 34 -4.64 15.63 -50.52
N PHE A 35 -5.10 14.96 -49.45
CA PHE A 35 -4.70 15.29 -48.08
C PHE A 35 -3.22 15.02 -47.82
N VAL A 36 -2.70 13.88 -48.28
CA VAL A 36 -1.27 13.56 -48.21
C VAL A 36 -0.45 14.53 -49.06
N PHE A 37 -0.93 14.92 -50.25
CA PHE A 37 -0.26 15.89 -51.12
C PHE A 37 -0.29 17.31 -50.54
N ILE A 38 -1.37 17.74 -49.89
CA ILE A 38 -1.42 19.04 -49.19
C ILE A 38 -0.48 19.06 -47.98
N LEU A 39 -0.40 17.95 -47.23
CA LEU A 39 0.53 17.81 -46.11
C LEU A 39 1.99 17.81 -46.58
N THR A 40 2.31 17.10 -47.66
CA THR A 40 3.68 17.03 -48.23
C THR A 40 4.08 18.25 -49.06
N ALA A 41 3.14 18.95 -49.69
CA ALA A 41 3.40 20.18 -50.42
C ALA A 41 3.56 21.38 -49.48
N LYS A 42 2.93 21.38 -48.30
CA LYS A 42 3.26 22.34 -47.22
C LYS A 42 4.71 22.18 -46.73
N ASP A 43 5.26 20.97 -46.84
CA ASP A 43 6.66 20.65 -46.51
C ASP A 43 7.64 20.85 -47.68
N SER A 44 7.18 21.23 -48.87
CA SER A 44 8.03 21.31 -50.08
C SER A 44 8.24 22.73 -50.62
N ALA A 45 8.20 23.76 -49.78
CA ALA A 45 8.75 25.06 -50.11
C ALA A 45 10.27 25.08 -49.84
N LYS A 46 11.05 24.83 -50.91
CA LYS A 46 12.51 24.98 -51.12
C LYS A 46 13.44 25.13 -49.89
N PRO A 47 14.54 24.37 -49.82
CA PRO A 47 15.47 24.42 -48.69
C PRO A 47 16.18 25.78 -48.66
N LYS A 48 15.83 26.63 -47.70
CA LYS A 48 16.86 27.49 -47.09
C LYS A 48 17.73 26.55 -46.29
N VAL A 49 19.03 26.60 -46.53
CA VAL A 49 20.04 25.93 -45.69
C VAL A 49 19.92 26.51 -44.28
N VAL A 50 19.01 25.96 -43.48
CA VAL A 50 18.97 26.18 -42.04
C VAL A 50 19.99 25.20 -41.50
N LYS A 51 21.11 25.74 -41.06
CA LYS A 51 22.22 25.00 -40.44
C LYS A 51 21.65 23.92 -39.52
N LYS A 52 22.05 22.65 -39.71
CA LYS A 52 21.72 21.52 -38.82
C LYS A 52 21.89 21.91 -37.34
N ASP A 53 22.89 22.73 -37.06
CA ASP A 53 23.19 23.32 -35.76
C ASP A 53 21.99 24.03 -35.09
N ALA A 54 21.07 24.66 -35.83
CA ALA A 54 19.97 25.43 -35.21
C ALA A 54 18.78 24.57 -34.77
N VAL A 55 18.59 23.40 -35.39
CA VAL A 55 17.50 22.46 -35.05
C VAL A 55 17.94 21.55 -33.90
N GLU A 56 19.16 21.01 -33.93
CA GLU A 56 19.75 20.31 -32.79
C GLU A 56 19.81 21.22 -31.57
N LYS A 57 20.24 22.48 -31.73
CA LYS A 57 20.31 23.43 -30.62
C LYS A 57 18.93 23.80 -30.07
N ARG A 58 17.89 23.93 -30.90
CA ARG A 58 16.50 24.11 -30.42
C ARG A 58 15.94 22.87 -29.73
N ILE A 59 16.27 21.67 -30.20
CA ILE A 59 15.85 20.43 -29.56
C ILE A 59 16.57 20.28 -28.21
N GLN A 60 17.88 20.55 -28.15
CA GLN A 60 18.65 20.57 -26.90
C GLN A 60 18.19 21.68 -25.95
N GLU A 61 17.89 22.88 -26.43
CA GLU A 61 17.34 23.98 -25.62
C GLU A 61 15.93 23.63 -25.09
N ASN A 62 15.11 22.93 -25.88
CA ASN A 62 13.79 22.46 -25.43
C ASN A 62 13.91 21.33 -24.41
N ILE A 63 14.81 20.36 -24.62
CA ILE A 63 15.11 19.29 -23.65
C ILE A 63 15.65 19.91 -22.35
N ALA A 64 16.64 20.80 -22.43
CA ALA A 64 17.21 21.47 -21.28
C ALA A 64 16.19 22.39 -20.55
N SER A 65 15.28 23.06 -21.26
CA SER A 65 14.24 23.88 -20.63
C SER A 65 13.15 23.03 -19.96
N LYS A 66 12.84 21.86 -20.52
CA LYS A 66 11.95 20.87 -19.89
C LYS A 66 12.61 20.23 -18.68
N GLU A 67 13.85 19.73 -18.80
CA GLU A 67 14.62 19.23 -17.65
C GLU A 67 14.77 20.26 -16.54
N LYS A 68 14.91 21.54 -16.89
CA LYS A 68 14.94 22.63 -15.92
C LYS A 68 13.57 22.84 -15.26
N ALA A 69 12.48 22.83 -16.03
CA ALA A 69 11.13 22.93 -15.50
C ALA A 69 10.76 21.74 -14.61
N ASP A 70 11.19 20.52 -14.97
CA ASP A 70 10.98 19.31 -14.20
C ASP A 70 11.80 19.33 -12.90
N LYS A 71 13.04 19.83 -12.94
CA LYS A 71 13.85 20.07 -11.73
C LYS A 71 13.25 21.16 -10.84
N GLU A 72 12.72 22.23 -11.42
CA GLU A 72 12.05 23.31 -10.69
C GLU A 72 10.75 22.80 -10.05
N GLN A 73 9.96 21.98 -10.74
CA GLN A 73 8.76 21.33 -10.21
C GLN A 73 9.10 20.29 -9.13
N GLN A 74 10.19 19.52 -9.30
CA GLN A 74 10.70 18.62 -8.26
C GLN A 74 11.11 19.40 -7.02
N GLN A 75 11.87 20.50 -7.17
CA GLN A 75 12.24 21.38 -6.07
C GLN A 75 11.02 22.02 -5.41
N GLU A 76 10.00 22.36 -6.18
CA GLU A 76 8.76 22.93 -5.66
C GLU A 76 7.98 21.89 -4.84
N ILE A 77 7.80 20.67 -5.35
CA ILE A 77 7.17 19.55 -4.60
C ILE A 77 7.97 19.23 -3.34
N LEU A 78 9.31 19.22 -3.43
CA LEU A 78 10.20 19.03 -2.30
C LEU A 78 9.99 20.15 -1.26
N SER A 79 9.93 21.42 -1.70
CA SER A 79 9.77 22.58 -0.82
C SER A 79 8.37 22.68 -0.19
N GLN A 80 7.33 22.26 -0.90
CA GLN A 80 5.95 22.22 -0.40
C GLN A 80 5.75 21.05 0.59
N SER A 81 6.41 19.91 0.35
CA SER A 81 6.35 18.72 1.20
C SER A 81 7.29 18.78 2.40
N LEU A 82 8.33 19.63 2.37
CA LEU A 82 9.32 19.84 3.42
C LEU A 82 9.08 21.17 4.15
N GLN A 83 7.90 21.39 4.72
CA GLN A 83 7.81 22.40 5.78
C GLN A 83 8.74 21.94 6.90
N ASN A 84 9.86 22.64 7.15
CA ASN A 84 10.85 22.27 8.17
C ASN A 84 10.24 21.98 9.55
N SER A 85 9.06 22.56 9.82
CA SER A 85 8.20 22.20 10.94
C SER A 85 6.76 22.59 10.66
N PHE A 86 5.81 21.95 11.33
CA PHE A 86 4.43 22.39 11.37
C PHE A 86 3.79 22.15 12.73
N VAL A 87 2.71 22.88 13.00
CA VAL A 87 1.86 22.71 14.18
C VAL A 87 0.44 22.41 13.71
N PHE A 88 -0.17 21.38 14.30
CA PHE A 88 -1.58 21.09 14.14
C PHE A 88 -2.20 20.88 15.53
N GLU A 89 -2.94 21.89 15.99
CA GLU A 89 -3.50 21.93 17.34
C GLU A 89 -2.43 21.65 18.42
N LYS A 90 -2.47 20.47 19.06
CA LYS A 90 -1.49 20.09 20.09
C LYS A 90 -0.26 19.37 19.52
N LEU A 91 -0.31 18.91 18.27
CA LEU A 91 0.81 18.22 17.64
C LEU A 91 1.79 19.23 17.03
N LYS A 92 3.07 18.99 17.29
CA LYS A 92 4.17 19.78 16.75
C LYS A 92 5.18 18.83 16.13
N TYR A 93 5.60 19.13 14.90
CA TYR A 93 6.49 18.29 14.12
C TYR A 93 7.64 19.12 13.54
N LYS A 94 8.80 18.47 13.35
CA LYS A 94 9.94 18.98 12.57
C LYS A 94 10.45 17.93 11.61
N THR A 95 11.12 18.36 10.55
CA THR A 95 11.98 17.48 9.77
C THR A 95 13.19 17.06 10.64
N PRO A 96 13.54 15.77 10.71
CA PRO A 96 14.70 15.23 11.43
C PRO A 96 16.04 15.67 10.79
N ASP A 97 17.15 15.34 11.47
CA ASP A 97 18.46 15.26 10.83
C ASP A 97 18.53 14.03 9.90
N THR A 98 18.68 14.26 8.60
CA THR A 98 18.63 13.24 7.54
C THR A 98 19.84 12.30 7.53
N THR A 99 20.92 12.62 8.27
CA THR A 99 22.11 11.76 8.37
C THR A 99 21.81 10.38 8.99
N LYS A 100 20.78 10.28 9.84
CA LYS A 100 20.32 9.03 10.45
C LYS A 100 19.43 8.18 9.54
N LEU A 101 18.88 8.79 8.49
CA LEU A 101 17.87 8.18 7.62
C LEU A 101 18.40 7.72 6.26
N SER A 102 19.68 7.94 5.95
CA SER A 102 20.27 7.58 4.64
C SER A 102 20.04 6.11 4.24
N ASN A 103 19.89 5.21 5.21
CA ASN A 103 19.57 3.79 5.02
C ASN A 103 18.06 3.45 5.16
N ALA A 104 17.23 4.42 5.56
CA ALA A 104 15.77 4.33 5.67
C ALA A 104 15.05 4.52 4.34
N PHE A 105 15.73 5.18 3.37
CA PHE A 105 15.17 5.50 2.06
C PHE A 105 15.12 4.22 1.23
N ILE A 106 14.14 3.41 1.59
CA ILE A 106 13.77 2.12 1.06
C ILE A 106 13.28 2.32 -0.39
N ASN A 107 13.16 1.28 -1.20
CA ASN A 107 12.64 1.44 -2.56
C ASN A 107 11.17 1.93 -2.50
N THR A 108 10.71 2.72 -3.47
CA THR A 108 9.30 3.21 -3.51
C THR A 108 8.28 2.09 -3.65
N THR A 109 8.73 0.96 -4.15
CA THR A 109 7.94 -0.25 -4.39
C THR A 109 7.85 -1.15 -3.17
N ASP A 110 8.64 -0.88 -2.12
CA ASP A 110 8.54 -1.63 -0.87
C ASP A 110 7.32 -1.14 -0.10
N LEU A 111 6.56 -2.08 0.45
CA LEU A 111 5.33 -1.84 1.18
C LEU A 111 5.63 -1.73 2.67
N VAL A 112 5.34 -0.58 3.28
CA VAL A 112 5.38 -0.45 4.75
C VAL A 112 4.15 -1.14 5.31
N LEU A 113 4.37 -2.10 6.20
CA LEU A 113 3.32 -3.00 6.69
C LEU A 113 2.78 -2.53 8.04
N ASP A 114 3.69 -2.27 8.98
CA ASP A 114 3.35 -1.88 10.34
C ASP A 114 4.59 -1.32 11.08
N SER A 115 4.42 -0.98 12.36
CA SER A 115 5.51 -0.51 13.22
C SER A 115 5.30 -0.86 14.69
N ASP A 116 6.39 -1.08 15.42
CA ASP A 116 6.40 -1.31 16.86
C ASP A 116 7.59 -0.57 17.48
N ASN A 117 7.32 0.26 18.49
CA ASN A 117 8.31 1.14 19.12
C ASN A 117 9.16 1.90 18.08
N GLU A 118 10.47 1.69 18.04
CA GLU A 118 11.40 2.30 17.07
C GLU A 118 11.57 1.51 15.76
N TYR A 119 10.81 0.44 15.54
CA TYR A 119 10.96 -0.43 14.38
C TYR A 119 9.83 -0.23 13.38
N MET A 120 10.20 -0.16 12.11
CA MET A 120 9.30 -0.32 10.97
C MET A 120 9.43 -1.72 10.40
N LEU A 121 8.29 -2.35 10.08
CA LEU A 121 8.21 -3.58 9.31
C LEU A 121 7.83 -3.24 7.87
N PHE A 122 8.58 -3.77 6.90
CA PHE A 122 8.28 -3.57 5.49
C PHE A 122 8.59 -4.83 4.67
N GLN A 123 7.87 -4.94 3.56
CA GLN A 123 8.00 -6.03 2.59
C GLN A 123 8.56 -5.48 1.29
N THR A 124 9.56 -6.15 0.73
CA THR A 124 10.09 -5.82 -0.59
C THR A 124 9.24 -6.42 -1.70
N VAL A 125 9.42 -5.93 -2.92
CA VAL A 125 8.77 -6.48 -4.14
C VAL A 125 9.00 -7.98 -4.32
N GLU A 126 10.15 -8.48 -3.85
CA GLU A 126 10.51 -9.91 -3.91
C GLU A 126 9.90 -10.74 -2.76
N ASN A 127 8.97 -10.16 -1.99
CA ASN A 127 8.35 -10.72 -0.79
C ASN A 127 9.31 -10.96 0.38
N GLY A 128 10.47 -10.31 0.38
CA GLY A 128 11.38 -10.33 1.51
C GLY A 128 10.86 -9.45 2.63
N LEU A 129 11.02 -9.92 3.87
CA LEU A 129 10.53 -9.24 5.07
C LEU A 129 11.70 -8.63 5.84
N TYR A 130 11.61 -7.34 6.12
CA TYR A 130 12.71 -6.55 6.66
C TYR A 130 12.24 -5.63 7.78
N THR A 131 13.19 -5.24 8.63
CA THR A 131 12.98 -4.26 9.69
C THR A 131 13.89 -3.07 9.48
N TYR A 132 13.45 -1.90 9.90
CA TYR A 132 14.27 -0.70 9.98
C TYR A 132 14.11 -0.04 11.34
N ASN A 133 15.22 0.19 12.05
CA ASN A 133 15.23 0.87 13.32
C ASN A 133 15.47 2.38 13.10
N ILE A 134 14.49 3.20 13.45
CA ILE A 134 14.49 4.64 13.16
C ILE A 134 15.49 5.42 14.04
N GLU A 135 15.84 4.91 15.21
CA GLU A 135 16.75 5.58 16.15
C GLU A 135 18.21 5.47 15.73
N ASN A 136 18.61 4.27 15.27
CA ASN A 136 19.99 3.97 14.90
C ASN A 136 20.23 3.86 13.39
N GLY A 137 19.16 3.88 12.59
CA GLY A 137 19.21 3.87 11.14
C GLY A 137 19.66 2.55 10.50
N LYS A 138 19.48 1.41 11.19
CA LYS A 138 19.88 0.09 10.70
C LYS A 138 18.72 -0.70 10.12
N LYS A 139 18.97 -1.33 8.96
CA LYS A 139 18.09 -2.31 8.31
C LYS A 139 18.46 -3.73 8.74
N GLY A 140 17.47 -4.51 9.13
CA GLY A 140 17.58 -5.94 9.45
C GLY A 140 16.82 -6.79 8.42
N VAL A 141 17.31 -8.00 8.16
CA VAL A 141 16.64 -8.97 7.30
C VAL A 141 15.98 -10.02 8.18
N ILE A 142 14.65 -10.15 8.10
CA ILE A 142 13.94 -11.24 8.78
C ILE A 142 13.99 -12.48 7.88
N THR A 143 13.46 -12.41 6.67
CA THR A 143 13.48 -13.53 5.71
C THR A 143 13.52 -13.00 4.28
N GLN A 144 14.08 -13.80 3.38
CA GLN A 144 14.09 -13.47 1.95
C GLN A 144 12.73 -13.70 1.28
N VAL A 145 11.90 -14.59 1.84
CA VAL A 145 10.55 -14.86 1.34
C VAL A 145 9.63 -15.11 2.53
N SER A 146 8.52 -14.37 2.58
CA SER A 146 7.42 -14.55 3.54
C SER A 146 6.10 -14.68 2.79
N ILE A 147 5.23 -15.60 3.21
CA ILE A 147 3.88 -15.76 2.65
C ILE A 147 2.84 -14.97 3.47
N ALA A 148 3.05 -14.87 4.78
CA ALA A 148 2.18 -14.14 5.70
C ALA A 148 3.03 -13.58 6.84
N HIS A 149 2.69 -12.39 7.33
CA HIS A 149 3.42 -11.72 8.39
C HIS A 149 2.48 -10.89 9.27
N TYR A 150 2.80 -10.80 10.56
CA TYR A 150 2.02 -10.09 11.57
C TYR A 150 2.98 -9.51 12.61
N LEU A 151 2.75 -8.27 13.01
CA LEU A 151 3.50 -7.62 14.08
C LEU A 151 2.67 -7.65 15.37
N ALA A 152 3.26 -8.16 16.46
CA ALA A 152 2.59 -8.27 17.75
C ALA A 152 3.63 -8.27 18.89
N ASP A 153 3.51 -7.32 19.82
CA ASP A 153 4.36 -7.18 21.03
C ASP A 153 5.86 -7.20 20.75
N GLY A 154 6.35 -6.32 19.88
CA GLY A 154 7.78 -6.29 19.53
C GLY A 154 8.30 -7.52 18.78
N LYS A 155 7.40 -8.40 18.32
CA LYS A 155 7.75 -9.63 17.59
C LYS A 155 7.07 -9.69 16.25
N VAL A 156 7.78 -10.17 15.25
CA VAL A 156 7.26 -10.43 13.91
C VAL A 156 6.99 -11.91 13.77
N TYR A 157 5.72 -12.25 13.60
CA TYR A 157 5.28 -13.59 13.31
C TYR A 157 5.14 -13.76 11.81
N TYR A 158 5.78 -14.76 11.23
CA TYR A 158 5.74 -14.95 9.79
C TYR A 158 5.71 -16.42 9.39
N VAL A 159 5.17 -16.69 8.21
CA VAL A 159 5.11 -18.05 7.66
C VAL A 159 6.32 -18.27 6.75
N GLU A 160 7.15 -19.24 7.14
CA GLU A 160 8.33 -19.67 6.38
C GLU A 160 8.07 -21.02 5.71
N ILE A 161 8.45 -21.15 4.44
CA ILE A 161 8.44 -22.45 3.73
C ILE A 161 9.79 -23.10 3.96
N GLN A 162 9.80 -24.31 4.53
CA GLN A 162 11.01 -25.14 4.54
C GLN A 162 10.86 -26.31 3.57
N ASP A 163 11.92 -26.56 2.80
CA ASP A 163 11.97 -27.48 1.66
C ASP A 163 11.13 -28.75 1.84
N LYS A 164 10.03 -28.83 1.07
CA LYS A 164 9.20 -30.03 0.80
C LYS A 164 8.47 -30.69 1.99
N ILE A 165 8.55 -30.16 3.22
CA ILE A 165 7.99 -30.83 4.41
C ILE A 165 6.78 -30.08 5.02
N GLY A 166 6.68 -28.77 4.88
CA GLY A 166 5.54 -27.99 5.37
C GLY A 166 5.82 -26.49 5.49
N THR A 167 4.85 -25.76 6.04
CA THR A 167 5.01 -24.35 6.42
C THR A 167 5.22 -24.27 7.93
N ARG A 168 5.97 -23.27 8.41
CA ARG A 168 6.19 -23.05 9.85
C ARG A 168 5.73 -21.66 10.21
N LEU A 169 5.06 -21.52 11.35
CA LEU A 169 4.87 -20.23 11.97
C LEU A 169 6.12 -19.92 12.79
N MET A 170 6.86 -18.92 12.35
CA MET A 170 8.09 -18.44 12.98
C MET A 170 7.79 -17.17 13.76
N GLU A 171 8.56 -16.94 14.81
CA GLU A 171 8.63 -15.70 15.57
C GLU A 171 10.03 -15.10 15.40
N TYR A 172 10.10 -13.79 15.22
CA TYR A 172 11.33 -13.01 15.21
C TYR A 172 11.23 -11.87 16.22
N ASP A 173 12.12 -11.84 17.21
CA ASP A 173 12.17 -10.77 18.21
C ASP A 173 12.91 -9.55 17.63
N LEU A 174 12.26 -8.38 17.60
CA LEU A 174 12.84 -7.17 17.00
C LEU A 174 14.07 -6.65 17.76
N LYS A 175 14.14 -6.91 19.07
CA LYS A 175 15.19 -6.41 19.96
C LYS A 175 16.39 -7.32 19.99
N THR A 176 16.19 -8.64 20.17
CA THR A 176 17.29 -9.61 20.22
C THR A 176 17.70 -10.10 18.84
N GLN A 177 16.81 -9.96 17.85
CA GLN A 177 16.99 -10.47 16.48
C GLN A 177 17.04 -12.01 16.41
N GLU A 178 16.59 -12.68 17.46
CA GLU A 178 16.50 -14.14 17.54
C GLU A 178 15.24 -14.63 16.82
N LYS A 179 15.32 -15.88 16.33
CA LYS A 179 14.24 -16.56 15.62
C LYS A 179 13.87 -17.83 16.34
N GLU A 180 12.58 -18.04 16.54
CA GLU A 180 12.05 -19.25 17.14
C GLU A 180 10.87 -19.81 16.34
N GLU A 181 10.69 -21.12 16.38
CA GLU A 181 9.52 -21.77 15.80
C GLU A 181 8.37 -21.74 16.81
N VAL A 182 7.23 -21.16 16.43
CA VAL A 182 6.01 -21.18 17.26
C VAL A 182 5.29 -22.51 17.09
N THR A 183 5.10 -22.93 15.84
CA THR A 183 4.45 -24.22 15.52
C THR A 183 4.75 -24.67 14.09
N ASN A 184 4.71 -25.98 13.87
CA ASN A 184 4.66 -26.59 12.55
C ASN A 184 3.24 -26.61 11.98
N LEU A 185 3.12 -26.41 10.66
CA LEU A 185 1.88 -26.44 9.92
C LEU A 185 2.00 -27.43 8.75
N THR A 186 0.91 -28.15 8.49
CA THR A 186 0.80 -28.97 7.27
C THR A 186 0.54 -28.07 6.05
N TYR A 187 0.85 -28.56 4.84
CA TYR A 187 0.63 -27.80 3.59
C TYR A 187 -0.83 -27.36 3.34
N SER A 188 -1.81 -28.01 3.96
CA SER A 188 -3.24 -27.63 3.84
C SER A 188 -3.68 -26.58 4.86
N GLN A 189 -2.75 -26.11 5.69
CA GLN A 189 -2.98 -25.11 6.74
C GLN A 189 -2.29 -23.80 6.39
N ASN A 190 -2.93 -22.69 6.75
CA ASN A 190 -2.35 -21.35 6.65
C ASN A 190 -2.73 -20.51 7.88
N ILE A 191 -2.08 -19.37 8.07
CA ILE A 191 -2.36 -18.43 9.15
C ILE A 191 -3.08 -17.20 8.59
N GLY A 192 -4.15 -16.77 9.26
CA GLY A 192 -4.96 -15.59 8.90
C GLY A 192 -4.79 -14.38 9.83
N GLY A 193 -4.03 -14.52 10.92
CA GLY A 193 -3.82 -13.46 11.91
C GLY A 193 -3.05 -13.98 13.12
N VAL A 194 -2.29 -13.11 13.79
CA VAL A 194 -1.57 -13.42 15.04
C VAL A 194 -1.70 -12.24 16.01
N ALA A 195 -1.82 -12.54 17.30
CA ALA A 195 -1.78 -11.58 18.41
C ALA A 195 -1.25 -12.26 19.66
N THR A 196 -0.72 -11.50 20.61
CA THR A 196 -0.08 -12.06 21.81
C THR A 196 -0.66 -11.47 23.10
N SER A 197 -0.63 -12.25 24.17
CA SER A 197 -0.93 -11.80 25.52
C SER A 197 -0.05 -12.56 26.50
N ASP A 198 0.87 -11.84 27.14
CA ASP A 198 1.91 -12.42 27.99
C ASP A 198 2.68 -13.52 27.22
N ASN A 199 2.70 -14.75 27.72
CA ASN A 199 3.41 -15.87 27.07
C ASN A 199 2.54 -16.65 26.07
N VAL A 200 1.36 -16.15 25.70
CA VAL A 200 0.44 -16.87 24.82
C VAL A 200 0.36 -16.19 23.46
N VAL A 201 0.65 -16.96 22.41
CA VAL A 201 0.48 -16.56 21.01
C VAL A 201 -0.87 -17.10 20.53
N TYR A 202 -1.78 -16.20 20.19
CA TYR A 202 -3.04 -16.52 19.54
C TYR A 202 -2.90 -16.36 18.03
N TYR A 203 -3.42 -17.31 17.26
CA TYR A 203 -3.44 -17.20 15.81
C TYR A 203 -4.71 -17.77 15.20
N ILE A 204 -5.06 -17.30 14.00
CA ILE A 204 -6.16 -17.85 13.20
C ILE A 204 -5.59 -18.92 12.29
N LEU A 205 -5.90 -20.19 12.57
CA LEU A 205 -5.59 -21.30 11.69
C LEU A 205 -6.67 -21.44 10.62
N ILE A 206 -6.27 -21.35 9.36
CA ILE A 206 -7.13 -21.60 8.20
C ILE A 206 -6.87 -23.03 7.73
N GLN A 207 -7.90 -23.88 7.75
CA GLN A 207 -7.82 -25.27 7.33
C GLN A 207 -9.11 -25.68 6.64
N ASN A 208 -9.00 -26.26 5.43
CA ASN A 208 -10.13 -26.74 4.63
C ASN A 208 -11.24 -25.67 4.44
N GLY A 209 -10.85 -24.40 4.23
CA GLY A 209 -11.78 -23.29 4.03
C GLY A 209 -12.47 -22.78 5.30
N LYS A 210 -12.15 -23.33 6.47
CA LYS A 210 -12.63 -22.87 7.78
C LYS A 210 -11.52 -22.17 8.54
N SER A 211 -11.90 -21.22 9.39
CA SER A 211 -11.00 -20.46 10.26
C SER A 211 -11.20 -20.87 11.70
N TYR A 212 -10.13 -21.06 12.46
CA TYR A 212 -10.16 -21.46 13.86
C TYR A 212 -9.26 -20.56 14.70
N LEU A 213 -9.73 -20.13 15.87
CA LEU A 213 -8.85 -19.52 16.85
C LEU A 213 -8.04 -20.61 17.56
N THR A 214 -6.72 -20.48 17.52
CA THR A 214 -5.76 -21.37 18.19
C THR A 214 -4.86 -20.56 19.09
N ALA A 215 -4.32 -21.18 20.14
CA ALA A 215 -3.39 -20.56 21.07
C ALA A 215 -2.22 -21.49 21.39
N VAL A 216 -1.02 -20.93 21.53
CA VAL A 216 0.20 -21.65 21.92
C VAL A 216 0.83 -20.92 23.09
N ASN A 217 1.18 -21.66 24.15
CA ASN A 217 1.95 -21.12 25.26
C ASN A 217 3.45 -21.25 24.96
N MET A 218 4.14 -20.11 24.93
CA MET A 218 5.57 -19.95 24.63
C MET A 218 6.43 -19.92 25.92
N SER A 219 5.96 -20.45 27.03
CA SER A 219 6.70 -20.39 28.31
C SER A 219 8.07 -21.09 28.19
N PRO A 220 9.19 -20.38 28.47
CA PRO A 220 10.54 -20.93 28.32
C PRO A 220 10.88 -22.02 29.36
N GLU A 221 10.07 -22.15 30.43
CA GLU A 221 10.28 -23.16 31.49
C GLU A 221 9.49 -24.45 31.26
N SER A 222 8.68 -24.55 30.19
CA SER A 222 7.98 -25.78 29.85
C SER A 222 8.60 -26.46 28.63
N ASP A 223 9.19 -27.64 28.83
CA ASP A 223 9.63 -28.56 27.75
C ASP A 223 8.48 -29.04 26.83
N ILE A 224 7.26 -28.57 27.07
CA ILE A 224 6.05 -28.92 26.33
C ILE A 224 5.44 -27.60 25.85
N THR A 225 5.58 -27.32 24.55
CA THR A 225 4.75 -26.33 23.85
C THR A 225 3.29 -26.79 23.97
N TYR A 226 2.59 -26.35 25.02
CA TYR A 226 1.18 -26.66 25.19
C TYR A 226 0.38 -25.82 24.20
N ILE A 227 0.03 -26.43 23.07
CA ILE A 227 -0.96 -25.90 22.14
C ILE A 227 -2.33 -26.02 22.82
N HIS A 228 -2.85 -24.90 23.33
CA HIS A 228 -4.26 -24.80 23.65
C HIS A 228 -5.02 -24.66 22.33
N ASN A 229 -5.39 -25.82 21.78
CA ASN A 229 -6.33 -25.92 20.68
C ASN A 229 -7.72 -25.48 21.16
N LEU A 230 -7.95 -24.17 21.23
CA LEU A 230 -9.27 -23.61 21.47
C LEU A 230 -10.24 -24.05 20.37
N MET A 231 -9.72 -24.27 19.14
CA MET A 231 -10.40 -24.79 17.94
C MET A 231 -11.81 -24.23 17.79
N LEU A 232 -11.95 -22.95 18.14
CA LEU A 232 -13.20 -22.24 18.06
C LEU A 232 -13.37 -21.83 16.60
N GLU A 233 -14.34 -22.43 15.91
CA GLU A 233 -14.65 -22.07 14.54
C GLU A 233 -15.08 -20.60 14.49
N LEU A 234 -14.42 -19.85 13.60
CA LEU A 234 -14.58 -18.43 13.44
C LEU A 234 -15.40 -18.12 12.19
N PRO A 235 -16.26 -17.09 12.22
CA PRO A 235 -16.88 -16.54 11.02
C PRO A 235 -15.81 -16.11 10.01
N VAL A 236 -16.14 -16.19 8.72
CA VAL A 236 -15.31 -15.67 7.63
C VAL A 236 -15.03 -14.17 7.86
N GLY A 237 -13.80 -13.75 7.58
CA GLY A 237 -13.35 -12.36 7.79
C GLY A 237 -13.08 -12.01 9.26
N SER A 238 -12.86 -13.01 10.12
CA SER A 238 -12.37 -12.77 11.48
C SER A 238 -10.92 -12.32 11.46
N VAL A 239 -10.60 -11.31 12.27
CA VAL A 239 -9.28 -10.71 12.38
C VAL A 239 -8.86 -10.68 13.85
N LEU A 240 -7.60 -11.01 14.12
CA LEU A 240 -6.97 -10.82 15.43
C LEU A 240 -6.20 -9.49 15.45
N LYS A 241 -6.35 -8.74 16.54
CA LYS A 241 -5.61 -7.50 16.80
C LYS A 241 -5.19 -7.45 18.26
N GLN A 242 -4.08 -6.78 18.51
CA GLN A 242 -3.52 -6.58 19.85
C GLN A 242 -3.53 -5.09 20.20
N ASP A 243 -3.74 -4.79 21.48
CA ASP A 243 -3.62 -3.45 22.05
C ASP A 243 -3.05 -3.56 23.47
N GLY A 244 -1.76 -3.23 23.61
CA GLY A 244 -1.00 -3.56 24.81
C GLY A 244 -1.00 -5.07 25.06
N LYS A 245 -1.42 -5.50 26.26
CA LYS A 245 -1.54 -6.93 26.62
C LYS A 245 -2.86 -7.56 26.19
N ASP A 246 -3.81 -6.78 25.71
CA ASP A 246 -5.13 -7.27 25.38
C ASP A 246 -5.18 -7.77 23.94
N VAL A 247 -5.72 -8.98 23.75
CA VAL A 247 -6.02 -9.53 22.42
C VAL A 247 -7.51 -9.38 22.11
N TYR A 248 -7.80 -8.95 20.90
CA TYR A 248 -9.14 -8.78 20.39
C TYR A 248 -9.37 -9.60 19.12
N LEU A 249 -10.52 -10.28 19.07
CA LEU A 249 -11.07 -10.89 17.87
C LEU A 249 -12.19 -10.01 17.34
N ILE A 250 -12.11 -9.65 16.06
CA ILE A 250 -13.01 -8.72 15.41
C ILE A 250 -13.59 -9.40 14.18
N ASN A 251 -14.91 -9.48 14.08
CA ASN A 251 -15.60 -10.09 12.94
C ASN A 251 -17.01 -9.52 12.77
N GLY A 252 -17.72 -9.93 11.71
CA GLY A 252 -19.07 -9.42 11.42
C GLY A 252 -20.11 -9.64 12.52
N THR A 253 -19.84 -10.49 13.52
CA THR A 253 -20.75 -10.74 14.66
C THR A 253 -20.45 -9.85 15.87
N GLY A 254 -19.28 -9.23 15.95
CA GLY A 254 -18.92 -8.34 17.05
C GLY A 254 -17.43 -8.14 17.30
N PHE A 255 -17.16 -7.40 18.38
CA PHE A 255 -15.85 -7.12 18.94
C PHE A 255 -15.68 -7.91 20.23
N TYR A 256 -14.71 -8.82 20.29
CA TYR A 256 -14.53 -9.75 21.39
C TYR A 256 -13.13 -9.60 21.97
N LYS A 257 -13.01 -9.49 23.29
CA LYS A 257 -11.74 -9.64 24.00
C LYS A 257 -11.46 -11.12 24.20
N VAL A 258 -10.25 -11.57 23.90
CA VAL A 258 -9.80 -12.95 24.16
C VAL A 258 -9.25 -12.99 25.58
N VAL A 259 -9.91 -13.76 26.45
CA VAL A 259 -9.53 -13.89 27.87
C VAL A 259 -9.40 -15.36 28.20
N GLN A 260 -8.17 -15.83 28.47
CA GLN A 260 -7.87 -17.23 28.82
C GLN A 260 -8.52 -18.22 27.83
N GLY A 261 -8.42 -17.91 26.53
CA GLY A 261 -9.00 -18.72 25.46
C GLY A 261 -10.51 -18.67 25.31
N LYS A 262 -11.22 -17.79 26.02
CA LYS A 262 -12.65 -17.52 25.81
C LYS A 262 -12.84 -16.19 25.09
N LEU A 263 -13.89 -16.10 24.29
CA LEU A 263 -14.33 -14.84 23.68
C LEU A 263 -15.33 -14.14 24.60
N GLN A 264 -14.93 -12.99 25.15
CA GLN A 264 -15.81 -12.11 25.89
C GLN A 264 -16.26 -10.96 24.98
N LYS A 265 -17.56 -10.82 24.75
CA LYS A 265 -18.08 -9.71 23.94
C LYS A 265 -17.75 -8.37 24.60
N ALA A 266 -16.93 -7.57 23.93
CA ALA A 266 -16.52 -6.23 24.34
C ALA A 266 -17.40 -5.15 23.69
N GLY A 267 -17.98 -5.43 22.52
CA GLY A 267 -18.87 -4.50 21.83
C GLY A 267 -19.60 -5.10 20.63
N ALA A 268 -20.58 -4.37 20.11
CA ALA A 268 -21.15 -4.65 18.80
C ALA A 268 -20.37 -3.88 17.73
N LEU A 269 -20.23 -4.46 16.54
CA LEU A 269 -19.72 -3.73 15.38
C LEU A 269 -20.90 -3.28 14.51
N PRO A 270 -20.79 -2.12 13.87
CA PRO A 270 -21.75 -1.72 12.85
C PRO A 270 -21.69 -2.70 11.68
N ASN A 271 -22.83 -2.95 11.02
CA ASN A 271 -22.91 -3.91 9.92
C ASN A 271 -22.32 -3.33 8.63
N TYR A 272 -21.00 -3.41 8.50
CA TYR A 272 -20.25 -3.03 7.30
C TYR A 272 -19.31 -4.15 6.86
N ASN A 273 -18.96 -4.18 5.57
CA ASN A 273 -17.84 -4.96 5.07
C ASN A 273 -16.55 -4.17 5.36
N PHE A 274 -15.74 -4.69 6.27
CA PHE A 274 -14.48 -4.07 6.67
C PHE A 274 -13.35 -4.48 5.73
N GLN A 275 -12.60 -3.49 5.26
CA GLN A 275 -11.41 -3.67 4.42
C GLN A 275 -10.14 -3.71 5.27
N ASP A 276 -10.09 -2.89 6.34
CA ASP A 276 -9.06 -2.96 7.37
C ASP A 276 -9.67 -2.68 8.75
N VAL A 277 -9.03 -3.23 9.78
CA VAL A 277 -9.46 -3.15 11.17
C VAL A 277 -8.23 -2.94 12.04
N LYS A 278 -8.27 -1.95 12.92
CA LYS A 278 -7.28 -1.71 13.97
C LYS A 278 -7.97 -1.59 15.33
N VAL A 279 -7.20 -1.67 16.41
CA VAL A 279 -7.66 -1.32 17.75
C VAL A 279 -6.99 -0.01 18.14
N TRP A 280 -7.76 0.93 18.64
CA TRP A 280 -7.28 2.23 19.07
C TRP A 280 -7.93 2.63 20.38
N ASN A 281 -7.13 2.73 21.44
CA ASN A 281 -7.59 3.00 22.80
C ASN A 281 -8.72 2.03 23.21
N HIS A 282 -8.43 0.73 23.11
CA HIS A 282 -9.32 -0.38 23.44
C HIS A 282 -10.66 -0.40 22.69
N GLN A 283 -10.76 0.30 21.55
CA GLN A 283 -11.95 0.37 20.72
C GLN A 283 -11.61 0.01 19.27
N PRO A 284 -12.55 -0.63 18.54
CA PRO A 284 -12.33 -0.92 17.13
C PRO A 284 -12.30 0.37 16.31
N LEU A 285 -11.24 0.52 15.52
CA LEU A 285 -11.11 1.49 14.44
C LEU A 285 -11.28 0.74 13.12
N LEU A 286 -12.34 1.05 12.40
CA LEU A 286 -12.79 0.26 11.26
C LEU A 286 -12.68 1.09 9.99
N TYR A 287 -12.07 0.50 8.97
CA TYR A 287 -12.14 1.00 7.61
C TYR A 287 -13.14 0.14 6.83
N ALA A 288 -14.20 0.77 6.33
CA ALA A 288 -15.24 0.12 5.54
C ALA A 288 -15.40 0.79 4.17
N TYR A 289 -15.66 -0.02 3.15
CA TYR A 289 -16.02 0.46 1.83
C TYR A 289 -17.51 0.19 1.56
N ASP A 290 -18.24 1.25 1.21
CA ASP A 290 -19.63 1.18 0.80
C ASP A 290 -19.72 1.11 -0.72
N GLU A 291 -19.82 -0.10 -1.26
CA GLU A 291 -19.87 -0.35 -2.72
C GLU A 291 -21.02 0.40 -3.41
N LYS A 292 -22.16 0.59 -2.73
CA LYS A 292 -23.33 1.26 -3.32
C LYS A 292 -23.12 2.75 -3.44
N ALA A 293 -22.51 3.35 -2.41
CA ALA A 293 -22.23 4.78 -2.39
C ALA A 293 -20.89 5.13 -3.08
N ASN A 294 -20.05 4.14 -3.37
CA ASN A 294 -18.66 4.32 -3.79
C ASN A 294 -17.88 5.23 -2.82
N ILE A 295 -18.09 5.05 -1.52
CA ILE A 295 -17.49 5.86 -0.45
C ILE A 295 -16.85 4.96 0.59
N SER A 296 -15.62 5.31 0.93
CA SER A 296 -14.85 4.79 2.05
C SER A 296 -15.18 5.52 3.34
N LYS A 297 -15.30 4.78 4.45
CA LYS A 297 -15.66 5.30 5.78
C LYS A 297 -14.65 4.82 6.81
N ILE A 298 -14.17 5.74 7.64
CA ILE A 298 -13.46 5.40 8.88
C ILE A 298 -14.45 5.56 10.02
N ILE A 299 -14.58 4.50 10.82
CA ILE A 299 -15.56 4.39 11.89
C ILE A 299 -14.83 4.12 13.19
N TYR A 300 -15.12 4.93 14.21
CA TYR A 300 -14.56 4.78 15.55
C TYR A 300 -15.68 4.89 16.57
N GLN A 301 -15.74 3.96 17.53
CA GLN A 301 -16.83 3.88 18.53
C GLN A 301 -18.24 3.90 17.90
N GLY A 302 -18.39 3.24 16.74
CA GLY A 302 -19.65 3.18 15.99
C GLY A 302 -20.04 4.46 15.25
N LYS A 303 -19.22 5.52 15.30
CA LYS A 303 -19.46 6.79 14.59
C LYS A 303 -18.54 6.93 13.39
N VAL A 304 -19.06 7.40 12.27
CA VAL A 304 -18.25 7.76 11.11
C VAL A 304 -17.47 9.03 11.43
N ILE A 305 -16.14 8.93 11.50
CA ILE A 305 -15.25 10.07 11.77
C ILE A 305 -14.61 10.63 10.50
N LEU A 306 -14.61 9.85 9.41
CA LEU A 306 -14.18 10.33 8.09
C LEU A 306 -14.97 9.62 6.99
N GLN A 307 -15.27 10.37 5.94
CA GLN A 307 -15.72 9.85 4.64
C GLN A 307 -14.78 10.35 3.55
N SER A 308 -14.36 9.45 2.66
CA SER A 308 -13.54 9.78 1.50
C SER A 308 -13.92 8.85 0.35
N ASN A 309 -13.65 9.25 -0.89
CA ASN A 309 -13.88 8.39 -2.04
C ASN A 309 -12.78 7.32 -2.21
N ASN A 310 -11.68 7.47 -1.47
CA ASN A 310 -10.52 6.60 -1.53
C ASN A 310 -9.90 6.63 -0.13
N VAL A 311 -9.90 5.55 0.64
CA VAL A 311 -9.07 5.44 1.86
C VAL A 311 -8.21 4.22 1.66
N PHE A 312 -6.92 4.36 1.90
CA PHE A 312 -5.95 3.31 1.66
C PHE A 312 -5.34 2.82 2.97
N GLU A 313 -4.93 3.73 3.87
CA GLU A 313 -4.28 3.39 5.14
C GLU A 313 -4.76 4.28 6.28
N MET A 314 -4.72 3.75 7.51
CA MET A 314 -4.97 4.52 8.73
C MET A 314 -4.04 4.06 9.87
N PHE A 315 -3.42 5.03 10.56
CA PHE A 315 -2.49 4.78 11.67
C PHE A 315 -2.75 5.75 12.82
N PRO A 316 -3.16 5.27 14.02
CA PRO A 316 -3.25 6.11 15.20
C PRO A 316 -1.91 6.78 15.52
N ILE A 317 -1.93 8.08 15.80
CA ILE A 317 -0.74 8.84 16.23
C ILE A 317 -0.62 8.87 17.75
N ASP A 318 -1.75 9.06 18.42
CA ASP A 318 -1.97 9.00 19.86
C ASP A 318 -3.47 8.79 20.11
N ASP A 319 -3.96 9.01 21.33
CA ASP A 319 -5.38 8.83 21.68
C ASP A 319 -6.36 9.80 20.99
N THR A 320 -5.88 10.83 20.29
CA THR A 320 -6.70 11.90 19.69
C THR A 320 -6.55 11.99 18.18
N TYR A 321 -5.34 11.78 17.65
CA TYR A 321 -5.04 12.03 16.26
C TYR A 321 -4.84 10.75 15.45
N LEU A 322 -5.35 10.76 14.23
CA LEU A 322 -5.24 9.66 13.26
C LEU A 322 -4.53 10.15 12.01
N LEU A 323 -3.48 9.45 11.58
CA LEU A 323 -2.92 9.60 10.25
C LEU A 323 -3.77 8.80 9.27
N VAL A 324 -4.20 9.43 8.18
CA VAL A 324 -4.99 8.79 7.12
C VAL A 324 -4.34 9.06 5.79
N ASN A 325 -4.05 8.00 5.05
CA ASN A 325 -3.64 8.08 3.65
C ASN A 325 -4.81 7.66 2.75
N ASP A 326 -5.18 8.55 1.85
CA ASP A 326 -6.31 8.40 0.93
C ASP A 326 -5.84 8.01 -0.49
N GLY A 327 -4.55 7.67 -0.63
CA GLY A 327 -3.85 7.36 -1.88
C GLY A 327 -3.44 8.60 -2.68
N ASN A 328 -4.04 9.76 -2.39
CA ASN A 328 -3.67 11.06 -2.96
C ASN A 328 -3.34 12.09 -1.88
N LYS A 329 -3.75 11.90 -0.63
CA LYS A 329 -3.55 12.86 0.45
C LYS A 329 -3.27 12.12 1.74
N LEU A 330 -2.14 12.48 2.32
CA LEU A 330 -1.81 12.14 3.70
C LEU A 330 -2.33 13.25 4.61
N LYS A 331 -3.19 12.90 5.56
CA LYS A 331 -3.82 13.85 6.47
C LYS A 331 -3.68 13.41 7.91
N ILE A 332 -3.50 14.36 8.81
CA ILE A 332 -3.71 14.16 10.24
C ILE A 332 -5.11 14.64 10.58
N ILE A 333 -5.90 13.83 11.27
CA ILE A 333 -7.27 14.12 11.64
C ILE A 333 -7.39 14.08 13.16
N ASN A 334 -8.02 15.10 13.75
CA ASN A 334 -8.46 15.04 15.14
C ASN A 334 -9.82 14.34 15.21
N LYS A 335 -9.93 13.22 15.93
CA LYS A 335 -11.20 12.47 15.99
C LYS A 335 -12.34 13.20 16.70
N ASP A 336 -12.02 14.12 17.61
CA ASP A 336 -13.00 14.82 18.45
C ASP A 336 -13.54 16.07 17.72
N THR A 337 -12.69 16.79 17.00
CA THR A 337 -13.07 18.02 16.27
C THR A 337 -13.37 17.79 14.79
N LEU A 338 -12.94 16.64 14.24
CA LEU A 338 -12.98 16.29 12.80
C LEU A 338 -12.21 17.26 11.90
N LYS A 339 -11.42 18.18 12.46
CA LYS A 339 -10.50 19.02 11.71
C LYS A 339 -9.34 18.17 11.20
N TYR A 340 -8.79 18.56 10.05
CA TYR A 340 -7.62 17.89 9.49
C TYR A 340 -6.54 18.87 9.04
N LYS A 341 -5.29 18.38 9.02
CA LYS A 341 -4.13 19.00 8.38
C LYS A 341 -3.65 18.11 7.25
N LEU A 342 -3.48 18.69 6.06
CA LEU A 342 -2.80 18.04 4.95
C LEU A 342 -1.29 18.00 5.24
N VAL A 343 -0.72 16.80 5.24
CA VAL A 343 0.73 16.52 5.40
C VAL A 343 1.40 16.41 4.04
N SER A 344 0.78 15.68 3.11
CA SER A 344 1.25 15.52 1.73
C SER A 344 0.06 15.32 0.79
N SER A 345 0.21 15.72 -0.47
CA SER A 345 -0.78 15.55 -1.54
C SER A 345 -0.40 14.47 -2.57
N ASN A 346 0.51 13.57 -2.24
CA ASN A 346 1.04 12.54 -3.15
C ASN A 346 1.79 11.43 -2.40
N ALA A 347 1.34 11.07 -1.19
CA ALA A 347 1.97 10.01 -0.41
C ALA A 347 1.48 8.63 -0.88
N ASN A 348 2.42 7.72 -1.15
CA ASN A 348 2.12 6.36 -1.57
C ASN A 348 1.95 5.43 -0.38
N ASN A 349 2.92 5.44 0.54
CA ASN A 349 2.89 4.67 1.78
C ASN A 349 3.03 5.61 2.98
N SER A 350 2.50 5.20 4.12
CA SER A 350 2.67 5.93 5.37
C SER A 350 2.68 5.01 6.58
N VAL A 351 3.33 5.45 7.67
CA VAL A 351 3.28 4.78 8.97
C VAL A 351 3.55 5.78 10.09
N VAL A 352 3.13 5.44 11.30
CA VAL A 352 3.44 6.20 12.52
C VAL A 352 4.34 5.37 13.41
N VAL A 353 5.54 5.88 13.74
CA VAL A 353 6.51 5.21 14.61
C VAL A 353 6.78 6.09 15.82
N ASN A 354 6.39 5.68 17.02
CA ASN A 354 6.49 6.50 18.25
C ASN A 354 5.89 7.92 18.10
N GLY A 355 4.77 8.05 17.38
CA GLY A 355 4.12 9.33 17.11
C GLY A 355 4.78 10.18 16.02
N ASN A 356 5.94 9.76 15.51
CA ASN A 356 6.60 10.32 14.35
C ASN A 356 5.92 9.80 13.06
N ILE A 357 5.91 10.61 12.01
CA ILE A 357 5.24 10.25 10.75
C ILE A 357 6.29 9.97 9.68
N ILE A 358 6.26 8.77 9.11
CA ILE A 358 7.09 8.38 7.96
C ILE A 358 6.17 8.14 6.78
N PHE A 359 6.54 8.66 5.61
CA PHE A 359 5.77 8.43 4.39
C PHE A 359 6.66 8.47 3.16
N SER A 360 6.28 7.76 2.10
CA SER A 360 6.94 7.85 0.80
C SER A 360 6.10 8.68 -0.16
N GLN A 361 6.75 9.39 -1.09
CA GLN A 361 6.06 9.99 -2.24
C GLN A 361 6.66 9.47 -3.53
N SER A 362 5.81 9.14 -4.51
CA SER A 362 6.29 9.01 -5.88
C SER A 362 6.67 10.39 -6.40
N VAL A 363 7.87 10.52 -6.93
CA VAL A 363 8.21 11.60 -7.85
C VAL A 363 8.07 10.98 -9.22
N ASP A 364 7.16 11.48 -10.06
CA ASP A 364 7.08 11.06 -11.46
C ASP A 364 8.42 11.42 -12.13
N ALA A 365 9.30 10.44 -12.20
CA ALA A 365 10.55 10.49 -12.93
C ALA A 365 10.29 9.87 -14.30
N HIS A 366 9.62 10.61 -15.20
CA HIS A 366 9.70 10.27 -16.61
C HIS A 366 11.10 10.66 -17.12
N ASP A 367 11.80 9.67 -17.69
CA ASP A 367 13.15 9.75 -18.27
C ASP A 367 14.31 10.09 -17.30
N VAL A 368 14.78 9.08 -16.57
CA VAL A 368 16.13 9.09 -15.99
C VAL A 368 16.91 7.84 -16.40
N SER A 369 16.90 7.53 -17.70
CA SER A 369 17.68 6.41 -18.26
C SER A 369 19.19 6.66 -18.31
N ASP A 370 19.65 7.87 -17.95
CA ASP A 370 21.05 8.30 -18.11
C ASP A 370 21.74 8.75 -16.81
N THR A 371 21.20 8.41 -15.63
CA THR A 371 21.97 8.53 -14.38
C THR A 371 22.31 7.16 -13.82
N ASP A 372 23.53 6.97 -13.31
CA ASP A 372 23.97 5.76 -12.58
C ASP A 372 23.18 5.48 -11.28
N LYS A 373 22.03 6.12 -11.09
CA LYS A 373 21.13 5.95 -9.95
C LYS A 373 19.84 5.31 -10.46
N PRO A 374 19.37 4.23 -9.81
CA PRO A 374 18.24 3.45 -10.30
C PRO A 374 17.00 4.31 -10.52
N GLU A 375 16.35 4.12 -11.68
CA GLU A 375 15.04 4.68 -12.04
C GLU A 375 14.02 4.45 -10.91
N GLY A 376 13.20 5.47 -10.60
CA GLY A 376 12.11 5.36 -9.61
C GLY A 376 12.43 5.84 -8.18
N ALA A 377 13.45 6.69 -8.00
CA ALA A 377 13.80 7.28 -6.71
C ALA A 377 12.70 8.22 -6.16
N GLY A 378 11.67 7.66 -5.54
CA GLY A 378 10.83 8.40 -4.62
C GLY A 378 11.51 8.51 -3.27
N TYR A 379 11.27 9.64 -2.62
CA TYR A 379 11.88 9.97 -1.34
C TYR A 379 10.96 9.48 -0.23
N TYR A 380 11.53 8.80 0.77
CA TYR A 380 10.88 8.68 2.06
C TYR A 380 11.07 10.01 2.79
N PHE A 381 10.05 10.45 3.50
CA PHE A 381 10.02 11.67 4.28
C PHE A 381 9.71 11.28 5.72
N TYR A 382 10.28 12.04 6.66
CA TYR A 382 10.09 11.81 8.08
C TYR A 382 9.77 13.11 8.78
N TYR A 383 8.78 13.06 9.67
CA TYR A 383 8.44 14.12 10.60
C TYR A 383 8.57 13.61 12.03
N GLU A 384 9.51 14.19 12.77
CA GLU A 384 9.78 13.91 14.18
C GLU A 384 8.82 14.74 15.06
N LYS A 385 8.07 14.07 15.95
CA LYS A 385 7.17 14.67 16.93
C LYS A 385 8.02 15.42 17.98
N GLN A 386 7.65 16.65 18.30
CA GLN A 386 8.37 17.51 19.26
C GLN A 386 7.82 17.47 20.67
#